data_AF-A0A8C4R2C9-F1
#
_entry.id   AF-A0A8C4R2C9-F1
#
_cell.length_a   1.000
_cell.length_b   1.000
_cell.length_c   1.000
_cell.angle_alpha   90.00
_cell.angle_beta   90.00
_cell.angle_gamma   90.00
#
_symmetry.space_group_name_H-M   'P 1'
#
loop_
_entity.id
_entity.type
_entity.pdbx_description
1 polymer ?
#
loop_
_entity_poly.entity_id
_entity_poly.type
_entity_poly.pdbx_seq_one_letter_code
_entity_poly.pdbx_strand_id
1 'polypeptide(L)'
;MRDFDAILREQQVVNELTERQAWWQGRRALDARLENLLAKLENDVLGCWKGLLLPPCKDSLLRDALFHEAEVLRDMLTKAGGQVPRVELLQAVLAGSSHLVSHQLQMLSKTLAPADARPSFQRALVAAVARLRKLDMASQHPRGSVVLILDKRLHQLPWESMPVLRESSITRMPCLSFLLATSAQASTAGSVLNTGVNPHKTYYVLNPQANLPSTESTFRQWFESMDGWEGTIGKLPNQQLLQLALSTKDLYIYAGHGAGARLLGIQELPRLSCRAPCLLFGCSSAALTARGSLEPSGIALSYMMAGWFLVVFVLHASLRCSQDGV
;
A
#
# COMPACT_ATOMS: atom_id res chain seq x y z
N MET A 1 13.90 6.39 -8.76
CA MET A 1 13.13 6.37 -10.03
C MET A 1 13.87 5.65 -11.15
N ARG A 2 14.98 6.16 -11.72
CA ARG A 2 15.70 5.47 -12.82
C ARG A 2 15.97 3.98 -12.60
N ASP A 3 16.41 3.61 -11.39
CA ASP A 3 16.67 2.21 -11.02
C ASP A 3 15.38 1.37 -10.99
N PHE A 4 14.30 1.93 -10.43
CA PHE A 4 12.98 1.29 -10.45
C PHE A 4 12.47 1.06 -11.87
N ASP A 5 12.58 2.07 -12.74
CA ASP A 5 12.16 1.96 -14.14
C ASP A 5 12.98 0.90 -14.89
N ALA A 6 14.25 0.71 -14.52
CA ALA A 6 15.09 -0.35 -15.06
C ALA A 6 14.63 -1.74 -14.59
N ILE A 7 14.31 -1.90 -13.30
CA ILE A 7 13.72 -3.13 -12.76
C ILE A 7 12.45 -3.51 -13.53
N LEU A 8 11.55 -2.54 -13.79
CA LEU A 8 10.31 -2.80 -14.52
C LEU A 8 10.55 -3.21 -15.99
N ARG A 9 11.51 -2.58 -16.69
CA ARG A 9 11.88 -2.97 -18.06
C ARG A 9 12.50 -4.36 -18.09
N GLU A 10 13.43 -4.64 -17.19
CA GLU A 10 14.07 -5.96 -17.09
C GLU A 10 13.06 -7.05 -16.69
N GLN A 11 12.07 -6.73 -15.86
CA GLN A 11 10.97 -7.65 -15.54
C GLN A 11 10.21 -8.08 -16.79
N GLN A 12 9.97 -7.19 -17.76
CA GLN A 12 9.33 -7.54 -19.02
C GLN A 12 10.17 -8.55 -19.80
N VAL A 13 11.48 -8.32 -19.90
CA VAL A 13 12.42 -9.22 -20.58
C VAL A 13 12.47 -10.59 -19.88
N VAL A 14 12.60 -10.61 -18.55
CA VAL A 14 12.65 -11.86 -17.76
C VAL A 14 11.36 -12.67 -17.92
N ASN A 15 10.20 -12.01 -18.03
CA ASN A 15 8.92 -12.69 -18.25
C ASN A 15 8.82 -13.39 -19.61
N GLU A 16 9.67 -13.05 -20.58
CA GLU A 16 9.72 -13.67 -21.92
C GLU A 16 10.70 -14.85 -22.00
N LEU A 17 11.51 -15.08 -20.96
CA LEU A 17 12.45 -16.21 -20.91
C LEU A 17 11.69 -17.54 -20.84
N THR A 18 12.04 -18.47 -21.74
CA THR A 18 11.47 -19.82 -21.80
C THR A 18 12.22 -20.82 -20.93
N GLU A 19 13.52 -20.62 -20.72
CA GLU A 19 14.33 -21.49 -19.89
C GLU A 19 14.01 -21.27 -18.40
N ARG A 20 13.45 -22.31 -17.76
CA ARG A 20 12.99 -22.25 -16.35
C ARG A 20 14.07 -21.77 -15.38
N GLN A 21 15.31 -22.24 -15.54
CA GLN A 21 16.39 -21.86 -14.64
C GLN A 21 16.76 -20.39 -14.77
N ALA A 22 16.97 -19.91 -16.00
CA ALA A 22 17.26 -18.50 -16.29
C ALA A 22 16.11 -17.58 -15.84
N TRP A 23 14.86 -18.00 -16.08
CA TRP A 23 13.66 -17.28 -15.64
C TRP A 23 13.63 -17.09 -14.12
N TRP A 24 13.82 -18.16 -13.34
CA TRP A 24 13.83 -18.09 -11.89
C TRP A 24 15.01 -17.30 -11.32
N GLN A 25 16.19 -17.44 -11.93
CA GLN A 25 17.38 -16.67 -11.55
C GLN A 25 17.16 -15.17 -11.78
N GLY A 26 16.66 -14.78 -12.95
CA GLY A 26 16.34 -13.39 -13.28
C GLY A 26 15.32 -12.79 -12.31
N ARG A 27 14.26 -13.52 -11.97
CA ARG A 27 13.25 -13.03 -11.01
C ARG A 27 13.80 -12.83 -9.60
N ARG A 28 14.60 -13.77 -9.09
CA ARG A 28 15.25 -13.61 -7.77
C ARG A 28 16.22 -12.42 -7.76
N ALA A 29 16.93 -12.19 -8.86
CA ALA A 29 17.81 -11.03 -8.99
C ALA A 29 17.01 -9.71 -8.97
N LEU A 30 15.88 -9.64 -9.70
CA LEU A 30 15.01 -8.46 -9.70
C LEU A 30 14.36 -8.21 -8.34
N ASP A 31 13.92 -9.26 -7.64
CA ASP A 31 13.36 -9.20 -6.30
C ASP A 31 14.36 -8.63 -5.29
N ALA A 32 15.58 -9.19 -5.25
CA ALA A 32 16.67 -8.69 -4.40
C ALA A 32 17.05 -7.23 -4.72
N ARG A 33 17.03 -6.85 -6.01
CA ARG A 33 17.33 -5.47 -6.42
C ARG A 33 16.22 -4.50 -5.98
N LEU A 34 14.96 -4.90 -6.07
CA LEU A 34 13.82 -4.12 -5.57
C LEU A 34 13.88 -3.98 -4.04
N GLU A 35 14.18 -5.07 -3.32
CA GLU A 35 14.36 -5.05 -1.86
C GLU A 35 15.44 -4.04 -1.46
N ASN A 36 16.61 -4.08 -2.10
CA ASN A 36 17.71 -3.15 -1.84
C ASN A 36 17.31 -1.70 -2.18
N LEU A 37 16.59 -1.47 -3.28
CA LEU A 37 16.09 -0.15 -3.64
C LEU A 37 15.16 0.41 -2.55
N LEU A 38 14.23 -0.39 -2.03
CA LEU A 38 13.33 0.01 -0.96
C LEU A 38 14.07 0.23 0.36
N ALA A 39 15.07 -0.59 0.67
CA ALA A 39 15.93 -0.40 1.84
C ALA A 39 16.70 0.92 1.79
N LYS A 40 17.21 1.33 0.61
CA LYS A 40 17.85 2.64 0.40
C LYS A 40 16.87 3.79 0.50
N LEU A 41 15.67 3.65 -0.10
CA LEU A 41 14.61 4.65 0.04
C LEU A 41 14.26 4.87 1.52
N GLU A 42 14.15 3.79 2.29
CA GLU A 42 13.87 3.88 3.73
C GLU A 42 15.03 4.48 4.53
N ASN A 43 16.24 3.99 4.33
CA ASN A 43 17.33 4.28 5.27
C ASN A 43 18.19 5.47 4.87
N ASP A 44 18.33 5.75 3.57
CA ASP A 44 19.21 6.80 3.06
C ASP A 44 18.40 8.05 2.67
N VAL A 45 17.22 7.86 2.07
CA VAL A 45 16.38 8.99 1.63
C VAL A 45 15.49 9.50 2.77
N LEU A 46 14.71 8.61 3.40
CA LEU A 46 13.88 9.01 4.55
C LEU A 46 14.71 9.07 5.84
N GLY A 47 15.59 8.09 6.06
CA GLY A 47 16.43 8.04 7.25
C GLY A 47 15.60 8.04 8.53
N CYS A 48 15.88 8.99 9.43
CA CYS A 48 15.12 9.14 10.68
C CYS A 48 13.67 9.60 10.47
N TRP A 49 13.34 10.17 9.31
CA TRP A 49 12.01 10.69 9.00
C TRP A 49 11.00 9.61 8.61
N LYS A 50 11.44 8.36 8.45
CA LYS A 50 10.55 7.23 8.14
C LYS A 50 9.42 7.05 9.16
N GLY A 51 9.61 7.51 10.41
CA GLY A 51 8.58 7.51 11.45
C GLY A 51 7.36 8.37 11.13
N LEU A 52 7.48 9.37 10.25
CA LEU A 52 6.35 10.18 9.75
C LEU A 52 5.34 9.35 8.94
N LEU A 53 5.77 8.22 8.39
CA LEU A 53 4.90 7.34 7.60
C LEU A 53 4.19 6.29 8.46
N LEU A 54 4.55 6.17 9.74
CA LEU A 54 3.96 5.15 10.60
C LEU A 54 2.54 5.53 11.00
N PRO A 55 1.62 4.54 11.08
CA PRO A 55 0.28 4.81 11.58
C PRO A 55 0.30 5.28 13.03
N PRO A 56 -0.67 6.13 13.41
CA PRO A 56 -0.74 6.66 14.76
C PRO A 56 -0.88 5.52 15.77
N CYS A 57 -0.17 5.64 16.88
CA CYS A 57 -0.30 4.73 18.01
C CYS A 57 -1.65 4.93 18.70
N LYS A 58 -2.33 3.83 19.04
CA LYS A 58 -3.58 3.87 19.84
C LYS A 58 -3.34 3.65 21.33
N ASP A 59 -2.21 3.06 21.70
CA ASP A 59 -1.81 2.82 23.09
C ASP A 59 -1.53 4.15 23.81
N SER A 60 -2.30 4.45 24.86
CA SER A 60 -2.13 5.68 25.64
C SER A 60 -0.77 5.75 26.32
N LEU A 61 -0.28 4.65 26.90
CA LEU A 61 1.01 4.63 27.60
C LEU A 61 2.16 4.93 26.65
N LEU A 62 2.15 4.32 25.46
CA LEU A 62 3.17 4.60 24.45
C LEU A 62 3.06 6.02 23.91
N ARG A 63 1.85 6.55 23.70
CA ARG A 63 1.65 7.95 23.28
C ARG A 63 2.18 8.95 24.31
N ASP A 64 1.88 8.72 25.58
CA ASP A 64 2.31 9.59 26.68
C ASP A 64 3.84 9.55 26.82
N ALA A 65 4.45 8.36 26.70
CA ALA A 65 5.89 8.22 26.68
C ALA A 65 6.54 8.91 25.47
N LEU A 66 5.96 8.79 24.28
CA LEU A 66 6.43 9.48 23.07
C LEU A 66 6.40 11.00 23.25
N PHE A 67 5.31 11.54 23.79
CA PHE A 67 5.18 12.97 24.09
C PHE A 67 6.22 13.42 25.12
N HIS A 68 6.33 12.69 26.24
CA HIS A 68 7.27 13.03 27.30
C HIS A 68 8.73 13.04 26.81
N GLU A 69 9.17 12.00 26.11
CA GLU A 69 10.54 11.92 25.57
C GLU A 69 10.80 13.02 24.53
N ALA A 70 9.80 13.36 23.70
CA ALA A 70 9.92 14.44 22.74
C ALA A 70 10.08 15.82 23.42
N GLU A 71 9.29 16.10 24.46
CA GLU A 71 9.42 17.33 25.26
C GLU A 71 10.78 17.42 25.95
N VAL A 72 11.27 16.35 26.56
CA VAL A 72 12.59 16.31 27.20
C VAL A 72 13.70 16.63 26.20
N LEU A 73 13.67 16.01 25.02
CA LEU A 73 14.66 16.28 23.96
C LEU A 73 14.55 17.71 23.44
N ARG A 74 13.32 18.22 23.26
CA ARG A 74 13.08 19.60 22.84
C ARG A 74 13.63 20.60 23.85
N ASP A 75 13.40 20.39 25.14
CA ASP A 75 13.90 21.26 26.21
C ASP A 75 15.42 21.28 26.28
N MET A 76 16.08 20.14 26.02
CA MET A 76 17.54 20.10 25.88
C MET A 76 18.03 20.97 24.70
N LEU A 77 17.36 20.90 23.54
CA LEU A 77 17.70 21.72 22.38
C LEU A 77 17.48 23.21 22.66
N THR A 78 16.37 23.56 23.32
CA THR A 78 16.07 24.94 23.74
C THR A 78 17.15 25.51 24.65
N LYS A 79 17.55 24.75 25.68
CA LYS A 79 18.61 25.18 26.62
C LYS A 79 19.99 25.28 25.97
N ALA A 80 20.25 24.46 24.96
CA ALA A 80 21.51 24.46 24.22
C ALA A 80 21.60 25.55 23.14
N GLY A 81 20.50 26.26 22.83
CA GLY A 81 20.47 27.20 21.70
C GLY A 81 20.52 26.49 20.33
N GLY A 82 20.04 25.24 20.27
CA GLY A 82 19.96 24.45 19.04
C GLY A 82 18.77 24.79 18.15
N GLN A 83 18.62 24.06 17.05
CA GLN A 83 17.37 24.09 16.30
C GLN A 83 16.29 23.40 17.13
N VAL A 84 15.23 24.14 17.46
CA VAL A 84 14.11 23.62 18.25
C VAL A 84 12.98 23.23 17.30
N PRO A 85 12.84 21.93 16.94
CA PRO A 85 11.73 21.49 16.12
C PRO A 85 10.41 21.53 16.90
N ARG A 86 9.30 21.49 16.17
CA ARG A 86 7.98 21.19 16.74
C ARG A 86 8.02 19.85 17.49
N VAL A 87 7.32 19.76 18.62
CA VAL A 87 7.32 18.51 19.43
C VAL A 87 6.74 17.34 18.64
N GLU A 88 5.74 17.59 17.81
CA GLU A 88 5.08 16.60 16.96
C GLU A 88 6.05 15.97 15.97
N LEU A 89 7.05 16.74 15.51
CA LEU A 89 8.08 16.26 14.61
C LEU A 89 9.04 15.29 15.32
N LEU A 90 9.43 15.61 16.56
CA LEU A 90 10.22 14.70 17.40
C LEU A 90 9.43 13.46 17.76
N GLN A 91 8.15 13.60 18.13
CA GLN A 91 7.26 12.47 18.40
C GLN A 91 7.15 11.54 17.20
N ALA A 92 7.00 12.08 15.98
CA ALA A 92 6.92 11.26 14.76
C ALA A 92 8.22 10.49 14.49
N VAL A 93 9.38 11.11 14.69
CA VAL A 93 10.68 10.41 14.58
C VAL A 93 10.78 9.31 15.65
N LEU A 94 10.45 9.63 16.90
CA LEU A 94 10.49 8.69 18.03
C LEU A 94 9.48 7.54 17.89
N ALA A 95 8.34 7.76 17.22
CA ALA A 95 7.38 6.71 16.88
C ALA A 95 7.98 5.62 15.99
N GLY A 96 9.06 5.95 15.26
CA GLY A 96 9.88 5.02 14.49
C GLY A 96 10.99 4.33 15.27
N SER A 97 11.04 4.45 16.60
CA SER A 97 12.13 3.93 17.46
C SER A 97 12.53 2.48 17.18
N SER A 98 11.59 1.60 16.87
CA SER A 98 11.85 0.19 16.51
C SER A 98 12.62 -0.01 15.19
N HIS A 99 12.62 1.00 14.31
CA HIS A 99 13.23 0.97 12.98
C HIS A 99 14.44 1.91 12.81
N LEU A 100 14.77 2.69 13.85
CA LEU A 100 15.91 3.61 13.83
C LEU A 100 17.22 2.88 14.15
N VAL A 101 18.24 3.18 13.36
CA VAL A 101 19.61 2.65 13.53
C VAL A 101 20.58 3.75 13.97
N SER A 102 21.72 3.36 14.55
CA SER A 102 22.67 4.27 15.21
C SER A 102 23.12 5.44 14.33
N HIS A 103 23.38 5.21 13.04
CA HIS A 103 23.82 6.28 12.14
C HIS A 103 22.72 7.34 11.91
N GLN A 104 21.44 6.94 11.89
CA GLN A 104 20.31 7.86 11.74
C GLN A 104 20.15 8.75 12.98
N LEU A 105 20.36 8.19 14.16
CA LEU A 105 20.34 8.94 15.42
C LEU A 105 21.49 9.95 15.47
N GLN A 106 22.70 9.54 15.04
CA GLN A 106 23.85 10.43 14.94
C GLN A 106 23.61 11.58 13.97
N MET A 107 22.99 11.30 12.81
CA MET A 107 22.62 12.34 11.84
C MET A 107 21.59 13.31 12.42
N LEU A 108 20.55 12.81 13.08
CA LEU A 108 19.55 13.65 13.74
C LEU A 108 20.19 14.57 14.80
N SER A 109 21.08 14.03 15.64
CA SER A 109 21.81 14.81 16.63
C SER A 109 22.70 15.88 15.99
N LYS A 110 23.42 15.56 14.92
CA LYS A 110 24.23 16.54 14.18
C LYS A 110 23.38 17.65 13.56
N THR A 111 22.17 17.34 13.10
CA THR A 111 21.25 18.30 12.48
C THR A 111 20.61 19.23 13.50
N LEU A 112 20.15 18.70 14.64
CA LEU A 112 19.37 19.48 15.60
C LEU A 112 20.23 20.17 16.67
N ALA A 113 21.27 19.49 17.16
CA ALA A 113 22.05 19.94 18.32
C ALA A 113 23.33 20.72 17.92
N PRO A 114 23.63 21.82 18.62
CA PRO A 114 24.88 22.56 18.44
C PRO A 114 26.09 21.74 18.93
N ALA A 115 27.29 22.11 18.47
CA ALA A 115 28.49 21.27 18.59
C ALA A 115 28.84 20.82 20.01
N ASP A 116 28.67 21.74 20.96
CA ASP A 116 28.89 21.57 22.39
C ASP A 116 27.85 20.65 23.06
N ALA A 117 26.58 20.70 22.62
CA ALA A 117 25.50 19.89 23.18
C ALA A 117 25.26 18.56 22.46
N ARG A 118 25.87 18.32 21.28
CA ARG A 118 25.71 17.05 20.52
C ARG A 118 25.95 15.79 21.35
N PRO A 119 27.00 15.66 22.19
CA PRO A 119 27.25 14.42 22.92
C PRO A 119 26.22 14.13 24.02
N SER A 120 25.71 15.16 24.70
CA SER A 120 24.64 14.99 25.71
C SER A 120 23.30 14.70 25.03
N PHE A 121 22.97 15.43 23.96
CA PHE A 121 21.76 15.21 23.18
C PHE A 121 21.73 13.82 22.53
N GLN A 122 22.84 13.37 21.92
CA GLN A 122 22.94 12.02 21.35
C GLN A 122 22.67 10.92 22.38
N ARG A 123 23.23 11.06 23.59
CA ARG A 123 23.01 10.09 24.67
C ARG A 123 21.55 10.08 25.11
N ALA A 124 20.94 11.25 25.27
CA ALA A 124 19.52 11.36 25.61
C ALA A 124 18.63 10.73 24.52
N LEU A 125 18.90 11.03 23.25
CA LEU A 125 18.17 10.50 22.10
C LEU A 125 18.26 8.96 22.03
N VAL A 126 19.46 8.39 22.17
CA VAL A 126 19.65 6.93 22.17
C VAL A 126 18.90 6.28 23.35
N ALA A 127 18.95 6.90 24.53
CA ALA A 127 18.25 6.39 25.70
C ALA A 127 16.72 6.45 25.54
N ALA A 128 16.20 7.55 24.98
CA ALA A 128 14.77 7.71 24.66
C ALA A 128 14.31 6.63 23.67
N VAL A 129 15.03 6.44 22.56
CA VAL A 129 14.73 5.40 21.56
C VAL A 129 14.76 4.01 22.17
N ALA A 130 15.73 3.70 23.05
CA ALA A 130 15.80 2.40 23.71
C ALA A 130 14.62 2.14 24.66
N ARG A 131 14.16 3.15 25.40
CA ARG A 131 12.98 3.04 26.27
C ARG A 131 11.70 2.85 25.46
N LEU A 132 11.50 3.68 24.44
CA LEU A 132 10.32 3.62 23.59
C LEU A 132 10.22 2.31 22.81
N ARG A 133 11.34 1.79 22.32
CA ARG A 133 11.37 0.48 21.65
C ARG A 133 10.89 -0.65 22.58
N LYS A 134 11.28 -0.63 23.86
CA LYS A 134 10.81 -1.62 24.84
C LYS A 134 9.29 -1.51 25.08
N LEU A 135 8.77 -0.28 25.15
CA LEU A 135 7.35 -0.03 25.33
C LEU A 135 6.53 -0.43 24.08
N ASP A 136 7.02 -0.13 22.88
CA ASP A 136 6.40 -0.51 21.61
C ASP A 136 6.30 -2.02 21.47
N MET A 137 7.36 -2.77 21.82
CA MET A 137 7.35 -4.24 21.83
C MET A 137 6.40 -4.84 22.88
N ALA A 138 6.13 -4.13 23.97
CA ALA A 138 5.20 -4.56 25.00
C ALA A 138 3.74 -4.19 24.69
N SER A 139 3.50 -3.30 23.72
CA SER A 139 2.16 -2.87 23.36
C SER A 139 1.42 -3.98 22.64
N GLN A 140 0.19 -4.25 23.10
CA GLN A 140 -0.72 -5.20 22.46
C GLN A 140 -1.75 -4.49 21.56
N HIS A 141 -1.69 -3.17 21.48
CA HIS A 141 -2.69 -2.39 20.74
C HIS A 141 -2.35 -2.36 19.25
N PRO A 142 -3.32 -2.67 18.36
CA PRO A 142 -3.09 -2.49 16.94
C PRO A 142 -2.89 -1.00 16.64
N ARG A 143 -1.93 -0.71 15.76
CA ARG A 143 -1.73 0.66 15.26
C ARG A 143 -2.94 1.10 14.43
N GLY A 144 -3.03 2.40 14.16
CA GLY A 144 -4.01 2.96 13.22
C GLY A 144 -3.75 2.53 11.77
N SER A 145 -4.36 3.25 10.84
CA SER A 145 -4.07 3.14 9.41
C SER A 145 -3.52 4.45 8.85
N VAL A 146 -2.86 4.37 7.71
CA VAL A 146 -2.36 5.53 6.96
C VAL A 146 -2.93 5.50 5.55
N VAL A 147 -3.40 6.65 5.09
CA VAL A 147 -3.78 6.86 3.69
C VAL A 147 -2.67 7.65 3.01
N LEU A 148 -2.02 7.05 2.02
CA LEU A 148 -1.00 7.72 1.21
C LEU A 148 -1.66 8.44 0.04
N ILE A 149 -1.43 9.75 -0.05
CA ILE A 149 -1.74 10.56 -1.22
C ILE A 149 -0.41 10.90 -1.90
N LEU A 150 -0.16 10.26 -3.04
CA LEU A 150 1.16 10.24 -3.67
C LEU A 150 1.16 11.06 -4.96
N ASP A 151 2.26 11.79 -5.20
CA ASP A 151 2.52 12.43 -6.48
C ASP A 151 2.56 11.42 -7.64
N LYS A 152 2.29 11.90 -8.86
CA LYS A 152 2.27 11.11 -10.09
C LYS A 152 3.56 10.37 -10.42
N ARG A 153 4.69 10.72 -9.81
CA ARG A 153 5.95 9.95 -9.95
C ARG A 153 6.16 8.96 -8.82
N LEU A 154 5.55 9.19 -7.66
CA LEU A 154 5.76 8.40 -6.45
C LEU A 154 4.78 7.24 -6.33
N HIS A 155 3.61 7.30 -6.98
CA HIS A 155 2.62 6.22 -6.92
C HIS A 155 3.12 4.90 -7.55
N GLN A 156 4.17 4.91 -8.36
CA GLN A 156 4.68 3.67 -8.96
C GLN A 156 5.51 2.85 -7.96
N LEU A 157 6.07 3.50 -6.94
CA LEU A 157 6.87 2.82 -5.92
C LEU A 157 5.97 2.01 -4.99
N PRO A 158 6.36 0.78 -4.60
CA PRO A 158 5.62 -0.04 -3.65
C PRO A 158 5.95 0.39 -2.20
N TRP A 159 5.48 1.57 -1.78
CA TRP A 159 5.71 2.12 -0.44
C TRP A 159 5.32 1.15 0.67
N GLU A 160 4.21 0.44 0.50
CA GLU A 160 3.69 -0.56 1.44
C GLU A 160 4.65 -1.74 1.65
N SER A 161 5.57 -2.00 0.71
CA SER A 161 6.55 -3.08 0.81
C SER A 161 7.84 -2.66 1.52
N MET A 162 7.99 -1.38 1.87
CA MET A 162 9.11 -0.90 2.69
C MET A 162 9.11 -1.58 4.06
N PRO A 163 10.27 -1.98 4.59
CA PRO A 163 10.37 -2.64 5.90
C PRO A 163 9.58 -1.95 7.02
N VAL A 164 9.65 -0.61 7.12
CA VAL A 164 8.92 0.16 8.14
C VAL A 164 7.39 0.16 7.98
N LEU A 165 6.87 -0.12 6.79
CA LEU A 165 5.43 -0.09 6.48
C LEU A 165 4.80 -1.48 6.25
N ARG A 166 5.61 -2.53 6.09
CA ARG A 166 5.17 -3.87 5.69
C ARG A 166 4.09 -4.47 6.58
N GLU A 167 4.19 -4.21 7.89
CA GLU A 167 3.25 -4.71 8.91
C GLU A 167 2.15 -3.70 9.25
N SER A 168 2.08 -2.58 8.52
CA SER A 168 1.13 -1.50 8.78
C SER A 168 -0.09 -1.55 7.87
N SER A 169 -1.24 -1.08 8.37
CA SER A 169 -2.44 -0.90 7.56
C SER A 169 -2.30 0.37 6.70
N ILE A 170 -1.96 0.18 5.43
CA ILE A 170 -1.74 1.27 4.47
C ILE A 170 -2.76 1.16 3.33
N THR A 171 -3.37 2.29 2.97
CA THR A 171 -4.17 2.42 1.75
C THR A 171 -3.70 3.64 0.95
N ARG A 172 -4.15 3.76 -0.30
CA ARG A 172 -3.85 4.91 -1.16
C ARG A 172 -5.11 5.62 -1.59
N MET A 173 -5.00 6.94 -1.75
CA MET A 173 -6.03 7.77 -2.38
C MET A 173 -5.40 8.71 -3.42
N PRO A 174 -6.07 8.99 -4.55
CA PRO A 174 -5.54 9.89 -5.57
C PRO A 174 -5.37 11.33 -5.06
N CYS A 175 -6.33 11.80 -4.27
CA CYS A 175 -6.30 13.12 -3.65
C CYS A 175 -7.24 13.20 -2.44
N LEU A 176 -7.17 14.32 -1.71
CA LEU A 176 -8.00 14.55 -0.52
C LEU A 176 -9.50 14.51 -0.83
N SER A 177 -9.93 14.97 -2.01
CA SER A 177 -11.34 14.95 -2.40
C SER A 177 -11.91 13.53 -2.47
N PHE A 178 -11.13 12.55 -2.96
CA PHE A 178 -11.55 11.14 -2.95
C PHE A 178 -11.68 10.61 -1.52
N LEU A 179 -10.76 10.98 -0.63
CA LEU A 179 -10.83 10.58 0.78
C LEU A 179 -12.07 11.17 1.46
N LEU A 180 -12.35 12.46 1.25
CA LEU A 180 -13.54 13.12 1.80
C LEU A 180 -14.84 12.53 1.24
N ALA A 181 -14.90 12.26 -0.07
CA ALA A 181 -16.06 11.61 -0.69
C ALA A 181 -16.30 10.22 -0.09
N THR A 182 -15.22 9.43 0.05
CA THR A 182 -15.27 8.11 0.71
C THR A 182 -15.78 8.21 2.14
N SER A 183 -15.29 9.20 2.91
CA SER A 183 -15.74 9.43 4.28
C SER A 183 -17.22 9.83 4.34
N ALA A 184 -17.70 10.65 3.42
CA ALA A 184 -19.11 11.03 3.36
C ALA A 184 -20.00 9.83 3.04
N GLN A 185 -19.54 8.94 2.15
CA GLN A 185 -20.23 7.70 1.82
C GLN A 185 -20.19 6.68 2.96
N ALA A 186 -19.12 6.64 3.75
CA ALA A 186 -19.07 5.85 4.98
C ALA A 186 -20.07 6.32 6.04
N SER A 187 -20.48 7.59 6.01
CA SER A 187 -21.51 8.13 6.90
C SER A 187 -22.95 7.85 6.43
N THR A 188 -23.15 7.30 5.24
CA THR A 188 -24.49 6.94 4.74
C THR A 188 -25.00 5.64 5.36
N ALA A 189 -26.28 5.58 5.73
CA ALA A 189 -26.86 4.39 6.36
C ALA A 189 -26.80 3.17 5.40
N GLY A 190 -26.27 2.05 5.90
CA GLY A 190 -26.13 0.82 5.10
C GLY A 190 -25.01 0.88 4.06
N SER A 191 -23.96 1.67 4.30
CA SER A 191 -22.75 1.68 3.49
C SER A 191 -21.88 0.48 3.83
N VAL A 192 -21.33 -0.22 2.84
CA VAL A 192 -20.43 -1.35 3.09
C VAL A 192 -19.20 -0.95 3.93
N LEU A 193 -18.82 0.33 3.89
CA LEU A 193 -17.74 0.88 4.72
C LEU A 193 -18.07 0.98 6.21
N ASN A 194 -19.36 1.02 6.59
CA ASN A 194 -19.80 1.10 7.99
C ASN A 194 -20.44 -0.19 8.49
N THR A 195 -21.19 -0.92 7.65
CA THR A 195 -21.81 -2.19 8.02
C THR A 195 -20.93 -3.41 7.73
N GLY A 196 -19.83 -3.24 7.00
CA GLY A 196 -19.02 -4.34 6.49
C GLY A 196 -19.63 -4.98 5.24
N VAL A 197 -18.86 -5.90 4.64
CA VAL A 197 -19.24 -6.69 3.46
C VAL A 197 -20.12 -7.86 3.87
N ASN A 198 -21.29 -8.03 3.26
CA ASN A 198 -22.03 -9.29 3.34
C ASN A 198 -21.47 -10.31 2.33
N PRO A 199 -20.85 -11.42 2.77
CA PRO A 199 -20.25 -12.40 1.86
C PRO A 199 -21.26 -13.11 0.96
N HIS A 200 -22.54 -13.18 1.33
CA HIS A 200 -23.60 -13.74 0.47
C HIS A 200 -24.05 -12.78 -0.64
N LYS A 201 -23.54 -11.54 -0.64
CA LYS A 201 -23.73 -10.57 -1.72
C LYS A 201 -22.43 -10.40 -2.49
N THR A 202 -21.85 -11.51 -2.92
CA THR A 202 -20.61 -11.52 -3.70
C THR A 202 -20.88 -11.89 -5.15
N TYR A 203 -20.21 -11.20 -6.07
CA TYR A 203 -20.17 -11.58 -7.48
C TYR A 203 -18.73 -11.78 -7.96
N TYR A 204 -18.42 -12.91 -8.60
CA TYR A 204 -17.08 -13.18 -9.11
C TYR A 204 -17.03 -13.38 -10.63
N VAL A 205 -15.89 -13.05 -11.22
CA VAL A 205 -15.54 -13.31 -12.62
C VAL A 205 -14.18 -13.98 -12.64
N LEU A 206 -14.13 -15.24 -13.07
CA LEU A 206 -12.91 -16.05 -13.14
C LEU A 206 -12.63 -16.46 -14.58
N ASN A 207 -11.42 -16.18 -15.07
CA ASN A 207 -10.96 -16.55 -16.41
C ASN A 207 -11.98 -16.20 -17.54
N PRO A 208 -12.43 -14.94 -17.66
CA PRO A 208 -13.51 -14.59 -18.59
C PRO A 208 -13.12 -14.75 -20.08
N GLN A 209 -11.83 -14.82 -20.40
CA GLN A 209 -11.34 -15.08 -21.77
C GLN A 209 -10.98 -16.55 -22.03
N ALA A 210 -11.25 -17.46 -21.09
CA ALA A 210 -10.96 -18.89 -21.22
C ALA A 210 -9.49 -19.22 -21.55
N ASN A 211 -8.54 -18.39 -21.11
CA ASN A 211 -7.12 -18.48 -21.46
C ASN A 211 -6.17 -18.51 -20.25
N LEU A 212 -6.71 -18.61 -19.04
CA LEU A 212 -5.98 -18.80 -17.78
C LEU A 212 -6.35 -20.16 -17.13
N PRO A 213 -6.07 -21.31 -17.78
CA PRO A 213 -6.52 -22.61 -17.33
C PRO A 213 -6.00 -22.98 -15.93
N SER A 214 -4.75 -22.64 -15.62
CA SER A 214 -4.18 -22.88 -14.28
C SER A 214 -4.93 -22.08 -13.21
N THR A 215 -5.11 -20.77 -13.39
CA THR A 215 -5.86 -19.93 -12.44
C THR A 215 -7.29 -20.43 -12.26
N GLU A 216 -7.96 -20.82 -13.36
CA GLU A 216 -9.28 -21.41 -13.30
C GLU A 216 -9.29 -22.69 -12.46
N SER A 217 -8.39 -23.65 -12.75
CA SER A 217 -8.32 -24.91 -12.01
C SER A 217 -8.05 -24.70 -10.51
N THR A 218 -7.24 -23.71 -10.15
CA THR A 218 -6.91 -23.41 -8.76
C THR A 218 -8.10 -22.85 -7.98
N PHE A 219 -8.90 -21.97 -8.58
CA PHE A 219 -9.93 -21.22 -7.86
C PHE A 219 -11.36 -21.71 -8.10
N ARG A 220 -11.62 -22.50 -9.16
CA ARG A 220 -12.96 -22.94 -9.56
C ARG A 220 -13.71 -23.58 -8.39
N GLN A 221 -13.16 -24.66 -7.83
CA GLN A 221 -13.82 -25.40 -6.76
C GLN A 221 -14.08 -24.52 -5.54
N TRP A 222 -13.12 -23.67 -5.19
CA TRP A 222 -13.26 -22.75 -4.06
C TRP A 222 -14.41 -21.76 -4.30
N PHE A 223 -14.43 -21.07 -5.45
CA PHE A 223 -15.49 -20.10 -5.79
C PHE A 223 -16.88 -20.75 -5.87
N GLU A 224 -16.98 -21.94 -6.48
CA GLU A 224 -18.25 -22.69 -6.59
C GLU A 224 -18.74 -23.22 -5.23
N SER A 225 -17.83 -23.45 -4.27
CA SER A 225 -18.19 -23.91 -2.91
C SER A 225 -18.70 -22.80 -1.99
N MET A 226 -18.52 -21.53 -2.36
CA MET A 226 -18.91 -20.40 -1.51
C MET A 226 -20.41 -20.16 -1.55
N ASP A 227 -21.05 -20.30 -0.39
CA ASP A 227 -22.51 -20.13 -0.28
C ASP A 227 -22.96 -18.69 -0.59
N GLY A 228 -23.99 -18.58 -1.44
CA GLY A 228 -24.54 -17.31 -1.91
C GLY A 228 -23.68 -16.54 -2.93
N TRP A 229 -22.52 -17.07 -3.35
CA TRP A 229 -21.70 -16.43 -4.37
C TRP A 229 -22.28 -16.68 -5.76
N GLU A 230 -22.42 -15.61 -6.54
CA GLU A 230 -22.80 -15.68 -7.95
C GLU A 230 -21.60 -15.35 -8.83
N GLY A 231 -21.51 -15.90 -10.04
CA GLY A 231 -20.39 -15.55 -10.89
C GLY A 231 -20.35 -16.21 -12.25
N THR A 232 -19.25 -15.95 -12.96
CA THR A 232 -18.95 -16.53 -14.27
C THR A 232 -17.54 -17.10 -14.27
N ILE A 233 -17.39 -18.29 -14.87
CA ILE A 233 -16.11 -18.99 -15.01
C ILE A 233 -15.91 -19.35 -16.48
N GLY A 234 -14.72 -19.08 -17.03
CA GLY A 234 -14.32 -19.57 -18.36
C GLY A 234 -15.10 -18.94 -19.52
N LYS A 235 -15.84 -17.85 -19.28
CA LYS A 235 -16.65 -17.16 -20.30
C LYS A 235 -16.84 -15.68 -19.98
N LEU A 236 -17.10 -14.89 -21.01
CA LEU A 236 -17.40 -13.48 -20.87
C LEU A 236 -18.75 -13.29 -20.12
N PRO A 237 -18.79 -12.48 -19.05
CA PRO A 237 -20.04 -12.14 -18.40
C PRO A 237 -20.90 -11.25 -19.30
N ASN A 238 -22.22 -11.35 -19.13
CA ASN A 238 -23.16 -10.41 -19.73
C ASN A 238 -22.97 -9.01 -19.11
N GLN A 239 -22.89 -7.97 -19.94
CA GLN A 239 -22.61 -6.59 -19.50
C GLN A 239 -23.69 -6.04 -18.56
N GLN A 240 -24.97 -6.31 -18.82
CA GLN A 240 -26.07 -5.85 -17.96
C GLN A 240 -26.03 -6.53 -16.60
N LEU A 241 -25.76 -7.84 -16.57
CA LEU A 241 -25.61 -8.60 -15.34
C LEU A 241 -24.42 -8.10 -14.53
N LEU A 242 -23.31 -7.79 -15.20
CA LEU A 242 -22.13 -7.24 -14.56
C LEU A 242 -22.41 -5.84 -13.97
N GLN A 243 -23.05 -4.94 -14.72
CA GLN A 243 -23.47 -3.64 -14.20
C GLN A 243 -24.40 -3.77 -12.98
N LEU A 244 -25.38 -4.70 -13.04
CA LEU A 244 -26.26 -5.00 -11.91
C LEU A 244 -25.46 -5.49 -10.70
N ALA A 245 -24.51 -6.40 -10.90
CA ALA A 245 -23.66 -6.90 -9.84
C ALA A 245 -22.87 -5.77 -9.16
N LEU A 246 -22.24 -4.88 -9.92
CA LEU A 246 -21.46 -3.76 -9.37
C LEU A 246 -22.29 -2.75 -8.56
N SER A 247 -23.58 -2.62 -8.87
CA SER A 247 -24.49 -1.70 -8.17
C SER A 247 -25.24 -2.34 -6.99
N THR A 248 -25.39 -3.67 -6.95
CA THR A 248 -26.24 -4.36 -5.97
C THR A 248 -25.51 -5.28 -5.00
N LYS A 249 -24.31 -5.73 -5.36
CA LYS A 249 -23.49 -6.64 -4.54
C LYS A 249 -22.61 -5.84 -3.59
N ASP A 250 -22.21 -6.48 -2.50
CA ASP A 250 -21.32 -5.90 -1.48
C ASP A 250 -19.85 -6.26 -1.75
N LEU A 251 -19.58 -7.23 -2.62
CA LEU A 251 -18.22 -7.60 -3.03
C LEU A 251 -18.19 -8.02 -4.50
N TYR A 252 -17.23 -7.50 -5.25
CA TYR A 252 -16.94 -7.95 -6.61
C TYR A 252 -15.50 -8.47 -6.72
N ILE A 253 -15.34 -9.65 -7.29
CA ILE A 253 -14.04 -10.31 -7.46
C ILE A 253 -13.79 -10.54 -8.95
N TYR A 254 -12.65 -10.07 -9.43
CA TYR A 254 -12.20 -10.29 -10.80
C TYR A 254 -10.86 -11.01 -10.77
N ALA A 255 -10.79 -12.18 -11.40
CA ALA A 255 -9.58 -12.95 -11.62
C ALA A 255 -9.40 -13.18 -13.13
N GLY A 256 -8.54 -12.36 -13.75
CA GLY A 256 -8.38 -12.33 -15.19
C GLY A 256 -7.25 -11.41 -15.65
N HIS A 257 -7.24 -11.04 -16.93
CA HIS A 257 -6.24 -10.12 -17.46
C HIS A 257 -6.52 -8.66 -17.09
N GLY A 258 -5.50 -7.96 -16.58
CA GLY A 258 -5.61 -6.55 -16.23
C GLY A 258 -6.63 -6.30 -15.12
N ALA A 259 -7.52 -5.35 -15.34
CA ALA A 259 -8.55 -4.96 -14.38
C ALA A 259 -9.92 -4.94 -15.04
N GLY A 260 -10.24 -5.91 -15.90
CA GLY A 260 -11.58 -6.02 -16.49
C GLY A 260 -11.94 -4.89 -17.47
N ALA A 261 -10.98 -4.13 -17.99
CA ALA A 261 -11.23 -3.00 -18.89
C ALA A 261 -12.04 -3.36 -20.14
N ARG A 262 -11.83 -4.58 -20.66
CA ARG A 262 -12.58 -5.13 -21.80
C ARG A 262 -14.04 -5.50 -21.46
N LEU A 263 -14.36 -5.65 -20.17
CA LEU A 263 -15.69 -6.02 -19.71
C LEU A 263 -16.55 -4.80 -19.37
N LEU A 264 -15.94 -3.77 -18.79
CA LEU A 264 -16.67 -2.67 -18.15
C LEU A 264 -16.58 -1.34 -18.88
N GLY A 265 -15.68 -1.20 -19.86
CA GLY A 265 -15.51 0.03 -20.63
C GLY A 265 -15.04 1.22 -19.78
N ILE A 266 -13.88 1.79 -20.10
CA ILE A 266 -13.29 2.90 -19.33
C ILE A 266 -14.22 4.12 -19.22
N GLN A 267 -15.11 4.32 -20.20
CA GLN A 267 -16.06 5.45 -20.24
C GLN A 267 -17.39 5.19 -19.54
N GLU A 268 -17.83 3.93 -19.45
CA GLU A 268 -19.11 3.58 -18.84
C GLU A 268 -18.99 3.44 -17.33
N LEU A 269 -17.87 2.88 -16.89
CA LEU A 269 -17.60 2.56 -15.50
C LEU A 269 -17.74 3.77 -14.56
N PRO A 270 -17.18 4.96 -14.85
CA PRO A 270 -17.37 6.14 -13.99
C PRO A 270 -18.82 6.65 -13.89
N ARG A 271 -19.71 6.21 -14.78
CA ARG A 271 -21.13 6.60 -14.77
C ARG A 271 -21.97 5.68 -13.89
N LEU A 272 -21.40 4.56 -13.43
CA LEU A 272 -22.07 3.63 -12.53
C LEU A 272 -22.03 4.19 -11.10
N SER A 273 -23.12 3.99 -10.37
CA SER A 273 -23.14 4.15 -8.91
C SER A 273 -22.91 2.77 -8.31
N CYS A 274 -21.69 2.53 -7.86
CA CYS A 274 -21.31 1.23 -7.36
C CYS A 274 -21.24 1.20 -5.84
N ARG A 275 -21.55 0.03 -5.30
CA ARG A 275 -21.61 -0.22 -3.85
C ARG A 275 -20.55 -1.19 -3.35
N ALA A 276 -20.02 -2.01 -4.25
CA ALA A 276 -19.09 -3.07 -3.92
C ALA A 276 -17.63 -2.55 -3.81
N PRO A 277 -16.91 -2.78 -2.70
CA PRO A 277 -15.46 -2.97 -2.75
C PRO A 277 -15.09 -4.11 -3.71
N CYS A 278 -13.91 -4.02 -4.30
CA CYS A 278 -13.54 -4.89 -5.40
C CYS A 278 -12.12 -5.46 -5.30
N LEU A 279 -11.97 -6.72 -5.70
CA LEU A 279 -10.69 -7.41 -5.73
C LEU A 279 -10.32 -7.68 -7.19
N LEU A 280 -9.30 -7.00 -7.71
CA LEU A 280 -8.91 -7.06 -9.12
C LEU A 280 -7.57 -7.80 -9.28
N PHE A 281 -7.67 -9.13 -9.31
CA PHE A 281 -6.57 -10.06 -9.51
C PHE A 281 -6.21 -10.19 -11.00
N GLY A 282 -5.51 -9.18 -11.51
CA GLY A 282 -4.89 -9.27 -12.81
C GLY A 282 -3.63 -8.42 -12.92
N CYS A 283 -2.77 -8.77 -13.87
CA CYS A 283 -1.49 -8.10 -14.06
C CYS A 283 -1.68 -6.60 -14.29
N SER A 284 -0.97 -5.77 -13.54
CA SER A 284 -0.99 -4.30 -13.70
C SER A 284 -2.39 -3.70 -13.53
N SER A 285 -3.24 -4.31 -12.70
CA SER A 285 -4.60 -3.82 -12.43
C SER A 285 -4.62 -2.43 -11.80
N ALA A 286 -3.58 -2.08 -11.01
CA ALA A 286 -3.38 -0.75 -10.42
C ALA A 286 -2.55 0.21 -11.27
N ALA A 287 -1.98 -0.23 -12.40
CA ALA A 287 -1.00 0.58 -13.11
C ALA A 287 -1.65 1.83 -13.70
N LEU A 288 -1.05 3.00 -13.42
CA LEU A 288 -1.39 4.26 -14.07
C LEU A 288 -0.24 4.64 -14.98
N THR A 289 -0.58 5.09 -16.19
CA THR A 289 0.40 5.48 -17.21
C THR A 289 0.39 6.99 -17.35
N ALA A 290 1.51 7.64 -17.03
CA ALA A 290 1.74 9.04 -17.36
C ALA A 290 2.13 9.17 -18.83
N ARG A 291 1.60 10.19 -19.52
CA ARG A 291 1.99 10.54 -20.90
C ARG A 291 2.64 11.90 -20.92
N GLY A 292 3.98 11.93 -20.91
CA GLY A 292 4.74 13.18 -20.84
C GLY A 292 4.46 13.93 -19.54
N SER A 293 4.01 15.18 -19.65
CA SER A 293 3.65 16.03 -18.51
C SER A 293 2.22 15.84 -18.00
N LEU A 294 1.38 15.07 -18.70
CA LEU A 294 -0.01 14.84 -18.35
C LEU A 294 -0.16 13.98 -17.08
N GLU A 295 -1.32 14.10 -16.44
CA GLU A 295 -1.65 13.27 -15.29
C GLU A 295 -1.78 11.79 -15.67
N PRO A 296 -1.34 10.86 -14.80
CA PRO A 296 -1.47 9.44 -15.05
C PRO A 296 -2.93 9.05 -15.21
N SER A 297 -3.20 8.19 -16.19
CA SER A 297 -4.52 7.58 -16.36
C SER A 297 -4.43 6.06 -16.33
N GLY A 298 -5.50 5.43 -15.89
CA GLY A 298 -5.60 3.99 -15.77
C GLY A 298 -6.96 3.61 -15.20
N ILE A 299 -7.37 2.37 -15.45
CA ILE A 299 -8.69 1.88 -15.06
C ILE A 299 -8.91 1.87 -13.55
N ALA A 300 -7.84 1.77 -12.75
CA ALA A 300 -7.90 1.93 -11.30
C ALA A 300 -8.57 3.26 -10.88
N LEU A 301 -8.27 4.36 -11.58
CA LEU A 301 -8.92 5.65 -11.34
C LEU A 301 -10.38 5.65 -11.79
N SER A 302 -10.72 4.97 -12.89
CA SER A 302 -12.12 4.80 -13.32
C SER A 302 -12.96 4.14 -12.23
N TYR A 303 -12.42 3.11 -11.58
CA TYR A 303 -13.09 2.44 -10.46
C TYR A 303 -13.29 3.37 -9.27
N MET A 304 -12.26 4.12 -8.87
CA MET A 304 -12.40 5.10 -7.79
C MET A 304 -13.43 6.18 -8.14
N MET A 305 -13.48 6.65 -9.40
CA MET A 305 -14.46 7.65 -9.86
C MET A 305 -15.89 7.11 -9.87
N ALA A 306 -16.10 5.81 -10.08
CA ALA A 306 -17.40 5.14 -9.96
C ALA A 306 -17.88 4.96 -8.51
N GLY A 307 -17.14 5.52 -7.54
CA GLY A 307 -17.43 5.38 -6.12
C GLY A 307 -16.94 4.07 -5.52
N TRP A 308 -15.82 3.51 -6.00
CA TRP A 308 -15.23 2.31 -5.37
C TRP A 308 -14.19 2.72 -4.34
N PHE A 309 -14.40 2.29 -3.09
CA PHE A 309 -13.64 2.76 -1.93
C PHE A 309 -12.48 1.87 -1.51
N LEU A 310 -12.49 0.61 -1.97
CA LEU A 310 -11.44 -0.35 -1.70
C LEU A 310 -11.25 -1.19 -2.94
N VAL A 311 -10.06 -1.07 -3.53
CA VAL A 311 -9.66 -1.93 -4.63
C VAL A 311 -8.31 -2.55 -4.30
N VAL A 312 -8.30 -3.88 -4.13
CA VAL A 312 -7.04 -4.62 -4.03
C VAL A 312 -6.55 -4.84 -5.44
N PHE A 313 -5.37 -4.29 -5.70
CA PHE A 313 -4.72 -4.39 -7.00
C PHE A 313 -3.39 -5.13 -6.89
N VAL A 314 -2.97 -5.69 -8.01
CA VAL A 314 -1.58 -6.07 -8.22
C VAL A 314 -0.91 -4.93 -8.99
N LEU A 315 0.10 -4.29 -8.38
CA LEU A 315 0.78 -3.11 -8.93
C LEU A 315 1.49 -3.40 -10.26
N HIS A 316 2.13 -4.56 -10.40
CA HIS A 316 2.88 -4.98 -11.60
C HIS A 316 2.61 -6.45 -11.93
N ALA A 317 3.12 -6.95 -13.06
CA ALA A 317 2.84 -8.29 -13.55
C ALA A 317 2.97 -9.37 -12.46
N SER A 318 1.85 -9.99 -12.10
CA SER A 318 1.84 -11.22 -11.30
C SER A 318 2.33 -12.37 -12.16
N LEU A 319 2.82 -13.42 -11.49
CA LEU A 319 3.20 -14.69 -12.10
C LEU A 319 2.21 -15.05 -13.22
N ARG A 320 2.69 -15.16 -14.47
CA ARG A 320 2.13 -16.20 -15.32
C ARG A 320 2.51 -17.47 -14.59
N CYS A 321 1.54 -18.12 -13.94
CA CYS A 321 1.74 -19.50 -13.51
C CYS A 321 2.29 -20.20 -14.75
N SER A 322 3.53 -20.67 -14.65
CA SER A 322 4.25 -21.27 -15.76
C SER A 322 3.32 -22.27 -16.43
N GLN A 323 3.32 -22.25 -17.76
CA GLN A 323 2.87 -23.39 -18.50
C GLN A 323 3.53 -24.63 -17.89
N ASP A 324 2.69 -25.64 -17.68
CA ASP A 324 3.00 -27.02 -17.35
C ASP A 324 3.20 -27.33 -15.86
N GLY A 325 2.20 -28.04 -15.31
CA GLY A 325 2.19 -28.56 -13.97
C GLY A 325 3.26 -29.64 -13.75
N VAL A 326 3.86 -29.57 -12.56
CA VAL A 326 4.16 -30.60 -11.55
C VAL A 326 4.87 -29.87 -10.40
#